data_AF-A0A4U1JBV5-F1
#
_entry.id   AF-A0A4U1JBV5-F1
#
_cell.length_a   1.000
_cell.length_b   1.000
_cell.length_c   1.000
_cell.angle_alpha   90.00
_cell.angle_beta   90.00
_cell.angle_gamma   90.00
#
_symmetry.space_group_name_H-M   'P 1'
#
loop_
_entity.id
_entity.type
_entity.pdbx_description
1 polymer ?
#
loop_
_entity_poly.entity_id
_entity_poly.type
_entity_poly.pdbx_seq_one_letter_code
_entity_poly.pdbx_strand_id
1 'polypeptide(L)'
;MQLDADQQGATGGHISGVISAQDFSDEVANMVAPFDESFCNPNSPTLQSILKQIRMAADIMSDGTQDPTKQCDAISIGVGFTMKSAQLGPVAPAVPPPPDPCAPSAR
;
A
#
# COMPACT_ATOMS: atom_id res chain seq x y z
N MET A 1 -6.91 -13.16 -16.11
CA MET A 1 -6.94 -11.93 -16.95
C MET A 1 -7.54 -12.28 -18.30
N GLN A 2 -8.42 -11.42 -18.80
CA GLN A 2 -9.07 -11.52 -20.11
C GLN A 2 -8.77 -10.25 -20.90
N LEU A 3 -8.30 -10.40 -22.14
CA LEU A 3 -8.12 -9.26 -23.05
C LEU A 3 -9.47 -8.80 -23.61
N ASP A 4 -9.61 -7.50 -23.82
CA ASP A 4 -10.73 -6.92 -24.54
C ASP A 4 -10.70 -7.35 -26.02
N ALA A 5 -11.85 -7.27 -26.70
CA ALA A 5 -11.98 -7.75 -28.09
C ALA A 5 -11.06 -7.00 -29.08
N ASP A 6 -10.74 -5.74 -28.78
CA ASP A 6 -9.82 -4.89 -29.55
C ASP A 6 -8.36 -5.01 -29.06
N GLN A 7 -8.10 -5.82 -28.03
CA GLN A 7 -6.80 -6.01 -27.38
C GLN A 7 -6.17 -4.71 -26.84
N GLN A 8 -6.96 -3.65 -26.62
CA GLN A 8 -6.48 -2.37 -26.07
C GLN A 8 -6.66 -2.26 -24.55
N GLY A 9 -7.11 -3.33 -23.92
CA GLY A 9 -7.30 -3.41 -22.48
C GLY A 9 -7.39 -4.85 -22.01
N ALA A 10 -7.42 -5.01 -20.69
CA ALA A 10 -7.59 -6.31 -20.06
C ALA A 10 -8.31 -6.18 -18.72
N THR A 11 -9.27 -7.05 -18.46
CA THR A 11 -10.02 -7.11 -17.20
C THR A 11 -9.69 -8.37 -16.41
N GLY A 12 -9.96 -8.36 -15.11
CA GLY A 12 -9.75 -9.53 -14.23
C GLY A 12 -8.28 -9.92 -14.09
N GLY A 13 -7.37 -8.94 -14.16
CA GLY A 13 -5.98 -9.11 -13.74
C GLY A 13 -5.89 -9.22 -12.22
N HIS A 14 -4.97 -10.02 -11.72
CA HIS A 14 -4.67 -10.13 -10.29
C HIS A 14 -3.15 -10.09 -10.09
N ILE A 15 -2.68 -9.25 -9.18
CA ILE A 15 -1.31 -9.26 -8.65
C ILE A 15 -1.41 -9.84 -7.25
N SER A 16 -0.80 -11.00 -7.04
CA SER A 16 -0.78 -11.66 -5.74
C SER A 16 0.64 -11.71 -5.20
N GLY A 17 0.78 -11.66 -3.88
CA GLY A 17 2.08 -11.71 -3.24
C GLY A 17 2.00 -11.76 -1.73
N VAL A 18 3.16 -11.65 -1.11
CA VAL A 18 3.33 -11.59 0.34
C VAL A 18 4.04 -10.28 0.65
N ILE A 19 3.53 -9.55 1.64
CA ILE A 19 4.15 -8.31 2.14
C ILE A 19 4.41 -8.44 3.63
N SER A 20 5.60 -8.04 4.09
CA SER A 20 5.93 -7.94 5.50
C SER A 20 4.91 -7.03 6.20
N ALA A 21 4.35 -7.49 7.32
CA ALA A 21 3.41 -6.69 8.08
C ALA A 21 4.06 -5.42 8.65
N GLN A 22 5.37 -5.48 8.89
CA GLN A 22 6.16 -4.33 9.33
C GLN A 22 6.33 -3.32 8.18
N ASP A 23 6.78 -3.77 7.01
CA ASP A 23 7.00 -2.89 5.85
C ASP A 23 5.70 -2.22 5.42
N PHE A 24 4.60 -2.96 5.44
CA PHE A 24 3.28 -2.40 5.15
C PHE A 24 2.85 -1.37 6.20
N SER A 25 3.12 -1.61 7.48
CA SER A 25 2.83 -0.65 8.55
C SER A 25 3.66 0.64 8.41
N ASP A 26 4.91 0.53 8.00
CA ASP A 26 5.80 1.67 7.79
C ASP A 26 5.35 2.51 6.59
N GLU A 27 4.95 1.87 5.50
CA GLU A 27 4.42 2.57 4.34
C GLU A 27 3.09 3.28 4.64
N VAL A 28 2.20 2.63 5.40
CA VAL A 28 0.96 3.28 5.87
C VAL A 28 1.29 4.50 6.71
N ALA A 29 2.25 4.42 7.64
CA ALA A 29 2.65 5.58 8.46
C ALA A 29 3.16 6.75 7.61
N ASN A 30 3.82 6.48 6.48
CA ASN A 30 4.30 7.51 5.55
C ASN A 30 3.19 8.12 4.69
N MET A 31 2.16 7.34 4.36
CA MET A 31 1.09 7.76 3.43
C MET A 31 -0.15 8.34 4.09
N VAL A 32 -0.33 8.22 5.41
CA VAL A 32 -1.60 8.60 6.07
C VAL A 32 -1.81 10.10 6.27
N ALA A 33 -0.73 10.89 6.34
CA ALA A 33 -0.83 12.30 6.68
C ALA A 33 -1.69 13.15 5.72
N PRO A 34 -1.70 12.91 4.39
CA PRO A 34 -2.61 13.60 3.47
C PRO A 34 -4.11 13.30 3.69
N PHE A 35 -4.44 12.22 4.41
CA PHE A 35 -5.84 11.87 4.69
C PHE A 35 -6.39 12.59 5.92
N ASP A 36 -5.54 12.82 6.93
CA ASP A 36 -5.90 13.53 8.16
C ASP A 36 -4.62 14.04 8.86
N GLU A 37 -4.57 15.34 9.16
CA GLU A 37 -3.43 15.99 9.81
C GLU A 37 -3.17 15.47 11.23
N SER A 38 -4.16 14.85 11.89
CA SER A 38 -3.95 14.18 13.19
C SER A 38 -2.96 13.02 13.10
N PHE A 39 -2.71 12.50 11.89
CA PHE A 39 -1.70 11.48 11.62
C PHE A 39 -0.28 12.03 11.41
N CYS A 40 -0.08 13.35 11.37
CA CYS A 40 1.25 13.96 11.32
C CYS A 40 2.08 13.71 12.60
N ASN A 41 1.42 13.35 13.70
CA ASN A 41 2.12 12.78 14.84
C ASN A 41 2.20 11.26 14.68
N PRO A 42 3.41 10.69 14.45
CA PRO A 42 3.57 9.24 14.28
C PRO A 42 3.16 8.46 15.54
N ASN A 43 3.14 9.11 16.70
CA ASN A 43 2.72 8.52 17.97
C ASN A 43 1.26 8.81 18.32
N SER A 44 0.45 9.31 17.38
CA SER A 44 -0.98 9.53 17.65
C SER A 44 -1.66 8.19 18.02
N PRO A 45 -2.51 8.15 19.07
CA PRO A 45 -3.16 6.92 19.50
C PRO A 45 -3.98 6.25 18.40
N THR A 46 -4.62 7.05 17.55
CA THR A 46 -5.41 6.58 16.40
C THR A 46 -4.52 5.86 15.38
N LEU A 47 -3.40 6.49 14.96
CA LEU A 47 -2.47 5.86 14.04
C LEU A 47 -1.90 4.56 14.62
N GLN A 48 -1.47 4.59 15.89
CA GLN A 48 -0.93 3.41 16.56
C GLN A 48 -1.94 2.26 16.64
N SER A 49 -3.23 2.55 16.84
CA SER A 49 -4.29 1.55 16.79
C SER A 49 -4.44 0.92 15.39
N ILE A 50 -4.36 1.73 14.34
CA ILE A 50 -4.41 1.25 12.95
C ILE A 50 -3.18 0.39 12.62
N LEU A 51 -1.98 0.87 12.94
CA LEU A 51 -0.74 0.12 12.71
C LEU A 51 -0.73 -1.21 13.47
N LYS A 52 -1.29 -1.24 14.69
CA LYS A 52 -1.46 -2.49 15.45
C LYS A 52 -2.42 -3.44 14.73
N GLN A 53 -3.54 -2.96 14.20
CA GLN A 53 -4.48 -3.79 13.45
C GLN A 53 -3.83 -4.39 12.19
N ILE A 54 -3.01 -3.61 11.48
CA ILE A 54 -2.24 -4.09 10.34
C ILE A 54 -1.30 -5.23 10.74
N ARG A 55 -0.53 -5.06 11.83
CA ARG A 55 0.37 -6.12 12.32
C ARG A 55 -0.37 -7.38 12.75
N MET A 56 -1.58 -7.25 13.28
CA MET A 56 -2.43 -8.39 13.65
C MET A 56 -3.06 -9.09 12.43
N ALA A 57 -3.04 -8.47 11.25
CA ALA A 57 -3.56 -9.06 10.02
C ALA A 57 -2.60 -10.06 9.35
N ALA A 58 -1.40 -10.26 9.91
CA ALA A 58 -0.43 -11.22 9.39
C ALA A 58 -1.01 -12.64 9.42
N ASP A 59 -0.97 -13.30 8.26
CA ASP A 59 -1.60 -14.61 8.01
C ASP A 59 -0.63 -15.66 7.47
N ILE A 60 0.61 -15.26 7.13
CA ILE A 60 1.65 -16.15 6.60
C ILE A 60 3.02 -15.76 7.13
N MET A 61 3.97 -16.70 7.10
CA MET A 61 5.38 -16.42 7.34
C MET A 61 6.02 -15.80 6.09
N SER A 62 6.84 -14.77 6.27
CA SER A 62 7.56 -14.05 5.21
C SER A 62 8.56 -14.93 4.45
N ASP A 63 9.10 -15.97 5.10
CA ASP A 63 10.04 -16.93 4.53
C ASP A 63 9.37 -18.13 3.83
N GLY A 64 8.03 -18.16 3.80
CA GLY A 64 7.23 -19.23 3.20
C GLY A 64 7.26 -20.55 3.97
N THR A 65 7.91 -20.61 5.14
CA THR A 65 7.83 -21.78 6.03
C THR A 65 6.51 -21.78 6.81
N GLN A 66 6.16 -22.91 7.41
CA GLN A 66 4.97 -23.01 8.27
C GLN A 66 5.37 -23.67 9.59
N ASP A 67 5.88 -22.86 10.51
CA ASP A 67 6.21 -23.28 11.87
C ASP A 67 5.06 -22.91 12.82
N PRO A 68 4.31 -23.90 13.36
CA PRO A 68 3.16 -23.63 14.22
C PRO A 68 3.54 -23.02 15.58
N THR A 69 4.82 -22.97 15.92
CA THR A 69 5.31 -22.34 17.16
C THR A 69 5.65 -20.85 16.98
N LYS A 70 5.65 -20.36 15.73
CA LYS A 70 5.95 -18.97 15.40
C LYS A 70 4.68 -18.21 15.04
N GLN A 71 4.69 -16.91 15.34
CA GLN A 71 3.65 -16.01 14.88
C GLN A 71 3.93 -15.60 13.43
N CYS A 72 2.88 -15.51 12.61
CA CYS A 72 2.96 -14.99 11.26
C CYS A 72 3.42 -13.52 11.27
N ASP A 73 4.26 -13.16 10.32
CA ASP A 73 4.90 -11.84 10.21
C ASP A 73 4.62 -11.14 8.88
N ALA A 74 3.86 -11.78 7.99
CA ALA A 74 3.50 -11.24 6.68
C ALA A 74 2.02 -11.43 6.35
N ILE A 75 1.56 -10.62 5.39
CA ILE A 75 0.17 -10.57 4.91
C ILE A 75 0.15 -11.04 3.46
N SER A 76 -0.70 -12.02 3.18
CA SER A 76 -1.03 -12.44 1.82
C SER A 76 -1.93 -11.39 1.16
N ILE A 77 -1.49 -10.86 0.02
CA ILE A 77 -2.23 -9.83 -0.73
C ILE A 77 -2.65 -10.33 -2.10
N GLY A 78 -3.82 -9.86 -2.54
CA GLY A 78 -4.33 -10.04 -3.89
C GLY A 78 -4.98 -8.75 -4.36
N VAL A 79 -4.33 -8.04 -5.29
CA VAL A 79 -4.82 -6.80 -5.87
C VAL A 79 -5.39 -7.08 -7.26
N GLY A 80 -6.71 -6.96 -7.37
CA GLY A 80 -7.39 -6.99 -8.66
C GLY A 80 -7.11 -5.72 -9.45
N PHE A 81 -6.86 -5.84 -10.75
CA PHE A 81 -6.63 -4.68 -11.61
C PHE A 81 -7.30 -4.82 -12.98
N THR A 82 -7.55 -3.66 -13.59
CA THR A 82 -7.97 -3.52 -14.98
C THR A 82 -6.90 -2.74 -15.73
N MET A 83 -6.44 -3.26 -16.85
CA MET A 83 -5.47 -2.61 -17.72
C MET A 83 -6.19 -1.74 -18.74
N LYS A 84 -5.63 -0.57 -18.99
CA LYS A 84 -5.98 0.30 -20.11
C LYS A 84 -4.72 0.58 -20.92
N SER A 85 -4.84 0.67 -22.24
CA SER A 85 -3.75 1.09 -23.10
C SER A 85 -3.23 2.46 -22.67
N ALA A 86 -1.93 2.55 -22.44
CA ALA A 86 -1.23 3.78 -22.14
C ALA A 86 -0.36 4.16 -23.34
N GLN A 87 -0.58 5.36 -23.89
CA GLN A 87 0.26 5.87 -24.95
C GLN A 87 1.55 6.46 -24.34
N LEU A 88 2.69 5.83 -24.63
CA LEU A 88 3.99 6.33 -24.20
C LEU A 88 4.35 7.57 -25.05
N GLY A 89 4.19 8.75 -24.47
CA GLY A 89 4.66 10.02 -25.01
C GLY A 89 6.05 10.41 -24.47
N PRO A 90 6.57 11.59 -24.83
CA PRO A 90 7.71 12.17 -24.11
C PRO A 90 7.38 12.31 -22.62
N VAL A 91 8.39 12.15 -21.77
CA VAL A 91 8.25 12.32 -20.32
C VAL A 91 7.65 13.70 -20.04
N ALA A 92 6.48 13.74 -19.40
CA ALA A 92 5.85 14.99 -19.01
C ALA A 92 6.78 15.77 -18.05
N PRO A 93 6.72 17.11 -18.04
CA PRO A 93 7.42 17.91 -17.04
C PRO A 93 7.08 17.41 -15.63
N ALA A 94 8.07 17.41 -14.73
CA ALA A 94 7.85 16.99 -13.35
C ALA A 94 6.72 17.81 -12.72
N VAL A 95 5.72 17.13 -12.17
CA VAL A 95 4.69 17.78 -11.35
C VAL A 95 5.35 18.16 -10.02
N PRO A 96 5.18 19.41 -9.53
CA PRO A 96 5.65 19.78 -8.21
C PRO A 96 5.06 18.84 -7.15
N PRO A 97 5.83 18.44 -6.13
CA PRO A 97 5.27 17.65 -5.05
C PRO A 97 4.10 18.41 -4.39
N PRO A 98 3.03 17.70 -4.00
CA PRO A 98 1.94 18.33 -3.26
C PRO A 98 2.45 18.95 -1.96
N PRO A 99 1.77 19.97 -1.41
CA PRO A 99 2.13 20.55 -0.13
C PRO A 99 2.19 19.48 0.96
N ASP A 100 3.23 19.52 1.79
CA ASP A 100 3.35 18.62 2.94
C ASP A 100 2.31 19.01 4.01
N PRO A 101 1.32 18.14 4.30
CA PRO A 101 0.31 18.40 5.32
C PRO A 101 0.90 18.48 6.74
N CYS A 102 2.11 17.98 6.95
CA CYS A 102 2.80 18.00 8.23
C CYS A 102 3.82 19.14 8.37
N ALA A 103 3.90 20.03 7.39
CA ALA A 103 4.79 21.17 7.45
C ALA A 103 4.42 22.10 8.64
N PRO A 104 5.42 22.68 9.34
CA PRO A 104 5.21 23.49 10.55
C PRO A 104 4.40 24.78 10.35
N SER A 105 4.06 25.16 9.11
CA SER A 105 3.22 26.32 8.76
C SER A 105 1.72 26.03 8.63
N ALA A 106 1.29 24.80 8.89
CA ALA A 106 -0.14 24.39 8.91
C ALA A 106 -0.72 24.29 10.34
N ARG A 107 -0.05 24.85 11.36
CA ARG A 107 -0.53 24.92 12.75
C ARG A 107 -0.80 26.35 13.19
#